data_AF-A0A101QMI3-F1
#
_entry.id   AF-A0A101QMI3-F1
#
_cell.length_a   1.000
_cell.length_b   1.000
_cell.length_c   1.000
_cell.angle_alpha   90.00
_cell.angle_beta   90.00
_cell.angle_gamma   90.00
#
_symmetry.space_group_name_H-M   'P 1'
#
loop_
_entity.id
_entity.type
_entity.pdbx_description
1 polymer ?
#
loop_
_entity_poly.entity_id
_entity_poly.type
_entity_poly.pdbx_seq_one_letter_code
_entity_poly.pdbx_strand_id
1 'polypeptide(L)' 'MNSLREFNTWDRGVDVVAVERVLKGSLPHTVLEPEELRYAARHSKASARSVAKLLGVSEKTVTSWREAEA' A
#
# COMPACT_ATOMS: atom_id res chain seq x y z
N MET A 1 -15.21 -4.66 -6.69
CA MET A 1 -14.41 -5.62 -5.90
C MET A 1 -13.63 -6.49 -6.87
N ASN A 2 -12.39 -6.13 -7.18
CA ASN A 2 -11.49 -7.04 -7.90
C ASN A 2 -10.75 -7.84 -6.83
N SER A 3 -11.23 -9.06 -6.60
CA SER A 3 -10.57 -10.03 -5.74
C SER A 3 -9.23 -10.38 -6.38
N LEU A 4 -8.13 -10.01 -5.71
CA LEU A 4 -6.81 -10.56 -6.01
C LEU A 4 -6.93 -12.08 -5.99
N ARG A 5 -6.67 -12.74 -7.13
CA ARG A 5 -6.67 -14.21 -7.22
C ARG A 5 -5.59 -14.75 -6.29
N GLU A 6 -5.89 -15.82 -5.55
CA GLU A 6 -4.88 -16.52 -4.74
C GLU A 6 -3.63 -16.80 -5.59
N PHE A 7 -2.45 -16.55 -5.00
CA PHE A 7 -1.12 -16.69 -5.61
C PHE A 7 -0.69 -15.64 -6.64
N ASN A 8 -1.52 -14.63 -6.95
CA ASN A 8 -1.07 -13.55 -7.82
C ASN A 8 -0.22 -12.54 -7.02
N THR A 9 1.08 -12.48 -7.29
CA THR A 9 2.01 -11.57 -6.60
C THR A 9 2.12 -10.20 -7.27
N TRP A 10 1.47 -10.02 -8.43
CA TRP A 10 1.46 -8.75 -9.17
C TRP A 10 0.03 -8.31 -9.52
N ASP A 11 -0.30 -7.05 -9.24
CA ASP A 11 -1.57 -6.43 -9.64
C ASP A 11 -1.31 -5.12 -10.38
N ARG A 12 -1.72 -5.04 -11.65
CA ARG A 12 -1.53 -3.84 -12.49
C ARG A 12 -0.10 -3.27 -12.50
N GLY A 13 0.92 -4.12 -12.36
CA GLY A 13 2.32 -3.72 -12.32
C GLY A 13 2.89 -3.44 -10.91
N VAL A 14 2.08 -3.58 -9.85
CA VAL A 14 2.49 -3.46 -8.44
C VAL A 14 2.82 -4.83 -7.87
N ASP A 15 3.95 -4.97 -7.16
CA ASP A 15 4.26 -6.17 -6.37
C ASP A 15 3.47 -6.14 -5.05
N VAL A 16 2.39 -6.92 -5.00
CA VAL A 16 1.51 -6.94 -3.82
C VAL A 16 2.16 -7.61 -2.61
N VAL A 17 3.18 -8.46 -2.82
CA VAL A 17 3.93 -9.10 -1.73
C VAL A 17 4.88 -8.10 -1.09
N ALA A 18 5.55 -7.26 -1.89
CA ALA A 18 6.36 -6.16 -1.37
C ALA A 18 5.51 -5.20 -0.52
N VAL A 19 4.33 -4.81 -1.03
CA VAL A 19 3.37 -3.97 -0.28
C VAL A 19 2.93 -4.65 1.02
N GLU A 20 2.57 -5.92 0.99
CA GLU A 20 2.07 -6.63 2.17
C GLU A 20 3.17 -6.77 3.25
N ARG A 21 4.42 -7.01 2.85
CA ARG A 21 5.57 -7.07 3.78
C ARG A 21 5.77 -5.73 4.50
N VAL A 22 5.71 -4.62 3.77
CA VAL A 22 5.81 -3.27 4.35
C VAL A 22 4.64 -3.01 5.30
N LEU A 23 3.41 -3.34 4.90
CA LEU A 23 2.24 -3.17 5.76
C LEU A 23 2.28 -4.05 7.02
N LYS A 24 2.87 -5.24 6.95
CA LYS A 24 3.09 -6.14 8.08
C LYS A 24 4.32 -5.77 8.92
N GLY A 25 5.14 -4.81 8.47
CA GLY A 25 6.38 -4.43 9.13
C GLY A 25 7.45 -5.53 9.10
N SER A 26 7.37 -6.50 8.18
CA SER A 26 8.39 -7.53 8.04
C SER A 26 9.61 -7.02 7.24
N LEU A 27 10.80 -7.39 7.70
CA LEU A 27 12.07 -7.04 7.06
C LEU A 27 12.46 -8.10 6.00
N PRO A 28 13.25 -7.72 4.98
CA PRO A 28 13.71 -6.36 4.70
C PRO A 28 12.57 -5.48 4.16
N HIS A 29 12.52 -4.22 4.59
CA HIS A 29 11.65 -3.23 3.98
C HIS A 29 12.21 -2.93 2.59
N THR A 30 11.60 -3.52 1.57
CA THR A 30 11.83 -3.08 0.19
C THR A 30 11.35 -1.64 0.09
N VAL A 31 12.16 -0.76 -0.51
CA VAL A 31 11.71 0.58 -0.86
C VAL A 31 10.61 0.42 -1.90
N LEU A 32 9.39 0.83 -1.54
CA LEU A 32 8.25 0.77 -2.45
C LEU A 32 8.35 1.89 -3.48
N GLU A 33 8.07 1.54 -4.73
CA GLU A 33 7.95 2.52 -5.81
C GLU A 33 6.70 3.41 -5.59
N PRO A 34 6.65 4.62 -6.19
CA PRO A 34 5.53 5.55 -5.98
C PRO A 34 4.14 4.96 -6.26
N GLU A 35 4.02 4.04 -7.21
CA GLU A 35 2.76 3.37 -7.53
C GLU A 35 2.36 2.37 -6.43
N GLU A 36 3.32 1.64 -5.88
CA GLU A 36 3.12 0.68 -4.81
C GLU A 36 2.76 1.37 -3.48
N LEU A 37 3.33 2.55 -3.21
CA LEU A 37 2.95 3.40 -2.08
C LEU A 37 1.46 3.82 -2.16
N ARG A 38 1.02 4.26 -3.35
CA ARG A 38 -0.38 4.64 -3.59
C ARG A 38 -1.30 3.42 -3.47
N TYR A 39 -0.88 2.29 -4.01
CA TYR A 39 -1.60 1.03 -3.90
C TYR A 39 -1.78 0.61 -2.43
N ALA A 40 -0.70 0.62 -1.64
CA ALA A 40 -0.72 0.32 -0.21
C ALA A 40 -1.69 1.22 0.55
N ALA A 41 -1.69 2.52 0.24
CA ALA A 41 -2.58 3.48 0.87
C ALA A 41 -4.07 3.24 0.55
N ARG A 42 -4.39 2.90 -0.70
CA ARG A 42 -5.77 2.69 -1.17
C ARG A 42 -6.35 1.37 -0.67
N HIS A 43 -5.58 0.29 -0.71
CA HIS A 43 -6.06 -1.05 -0.40
C HIS A 43 -5.96 -1.42 1.09
N SER A 44 -5.23 -0.65 1.89
CA SER A 44 -5.15 -0.87 3.34
C SER A 44 -6.40 -0.38 4.07
N LYS A 45 -6.98 -1.25 4.91
CA LYS A 45 -8.10 -0.92 5.81
C LYS A 45 -7.65 -0.26 7.12
N ALA A 46 -6.34 -0.13 7.35
CA ALA A 46 -5.82 0.51 8.56
C ALA A 46 -6.05 2.03 8.54
N SER A 47 -5.89 2.67 9.71
CA SER A 47 -5.99 4.12 9.81
C SER A 47 -4.94 4.82 8.94
N ALA A 48 -5.28 6.00 8.40
CA ALA A 48 -4.38 6.78 7.56
C ALA A 48 -3.06 7.08 8.28
N ARG A 49 -3.13 7.40 9.58
CA ARG A 49 -1.97 7.57 10.47
C ARG A 49 -1.05 6.36 10.54
N SER A 50 -1.59 5.14 10.72
CA SER A 50 -0.77 3.94 10.82
C SER A 50 -0.10 3.60 9.49
N VAL A 51 -0.84 3.75 8.38
CA VAL A 51 -0.30 3.54 7.03
C VAL A 51 0.79 4.58 6.72
N ALA A 52 0.56 5.85 7.04
CA ALA A 52 1.53 6.92 6.84
C ALA A 52 2.86 6.63 7.55
N LYS A 53 2.79 6.14 8.79
CA LYS A 53 3.98 5.73 9.56
C LYS A 53 4.75 4.58 8.89
N LEU A 54 4.04 3.57 8.37
CA LEU A 54 4.65 2.42 7.70
C LEU A 54 5.28 2.80 6.35
N LEU A 55 4.65 3.72 5.63
CA LEU A 55 5.09 4.16 4.30
C LEU A 55 6.10 5.32 4.35
N GLY A 56 6.35 5.92 5.52
CA GLY A 56 7.26 7.06 5.67
C GLY A 56 6.74 8.36 5.03
N VAL A 57 5.42 8.54 4.95
CA VAL A 57 4.77 9.72 4.36
C VAL A 57 3.86 10.43 5.37
N SER A 58 3.27 11.57 4.99
CA SER A 58 2.31 12.28 5.85
C SER A 58 0.92 11.63 5.82
N GLU A 59 0.15 11.75 6.90
CA GLU A 59 -1.24 11.30 6.96
C GLU A 59 -2.11 11.96 5.88
N LYS A 60 -1.90 13.26 5.63
CA LYS A 60 -2.59 14.02 4.58
C LYS A 60 -2.35 13.43 3.20
N THR A 61 -1.14 12.94 2.93
CA THR A 61 -0.78 12.28 1.67
C THR A 61 -1.58 11.00 1.50
N VAL A 62 -1.69 10.18 2.55
CA VAL A 62 -2.47 8.93 2.52
C VAL A 62 -3.96 9.21 2.29
N THR A 63 -4.53 10.19 2.97
CA THR A 63 -5.93 10.61 2.78
C THR A 63 -6.17 11.06 1.34
N SER A 64 -5.31 11.93 0.80
CA SER A 64 -5.41 12.39 -0.59
C SER A 64 -5.35 11.24 -1.61
N TRP A 65 -4.50 10.24 -1.39
CA TRP A 65 -4.41 9.08 -2.28
C TRP A 65 -5.63 8.16 -2.24
N ARG A 66 -6.31 8.09 -1.09
CA ARG A 66 -7.58 7.36 -0.93
C ARG A 66 -8.74 8.09 -1.58
N GLU A 67 -8.81 9.42 -1.44
CA GLU A 67 -9.86 10.26 -2.02
C GLU A 67 -9.78 10.32 -3.56
N ALA A 68 -8.57 10.25 -4.14
CA ALA A 68 -8.39 10.25 -5.59
C ALA A 68 -9.00 9.03 -6.33
N GLU A 69 -9.56 8.05 -5.62
CA GLU A 69 -10.28 6.90 -6.19
C GLU A 69 -11.79 6.89 -5.88
N ALA A 70 -12.29 7.84 -5.08
CA ALA A 70 -13.72 7.99 -4.77
C ALA A 70 -14.45 8.76 -5.88
#